data_AF-A0A6B0VRJ3-F1
#
_entry.id   AF-A0A6B0VRJ3-F1
#
_cell.length_a   1.000
_cell.length_b   1.000
_cell.length_c   1.000
_cell.angle_alpha   90.00
_cell.angle_beta   90.00
_cell.angle_gamma   90.00
#
_symmetry.space_group_name_H-M   'P 1'
#
loop_
_entity.id
_entity.type
_entity.pdbx_description
1 polymer ?
#
loop_
_entity_poly.entity_id
_entity_poly.type
_entity_poly.pdbx_seq_one_letter_code
_entity_poly.pdbx_strand_id
1 'polypeptide(L)'
;MSPDRSQSRRTVLKLSAVAAVPAALAGCADEGPGEEEDPDDPAEEEANGDDEPETEEDEDEDEDDEAPADDEEENGDEDENEEDDAEDDENGNGEAIDPDTEIELDGLTQAWEGLAPDEIDGEENPTLVLEEGESYEITWVNGDGVQHNIEIRDDDGEIVDDYETDLMDEEGETQTLEVDEVTDEMAEYVCAPHAGTMVGEIEVE
;
A
#
# COMPACT_ATOMS: atom_id res chain seq x y z
N MET A 1 22.06 -51.25 5.29
CA MET A 1 20.75 -50.83 5.84
C MET A 1 20.12 -49.87 4.84
N SER A 2 18.80 -49.74 4.84
CA SER A 2 18.01 -49.15 3.76
C SER A 2 18.25 -47.64 3.56
N PRO A 3 18.08 -47.11 2.34
CA PRO A 3 17.69 -45.70 2.17
C PRO A 3 16.23 -45.54 2.59
N ASP A 4 15.94 -44.54 3.43
CA ASP A 4 14.56 -44.12 3.67
C ASP A 4 14.07 -43.29 2.48
N ARG A 5 12.80 -43.46 2.12
CA ARG A 5 12.18 -42.85 0.94
C ARG A 5 10.91 -42.16 1.39
N SER A 6 11.08 -40.95 1.94
CA SER A 6 9.95 -40.13 2.38
C SER A 6 8.98 -39.86 1.21
N GLN A 7 7.70 -39.72 1.55
CA GLN A 7 6.60 -39.95 0.63
C GLN A 7 6.10 -38.62 0.04
N SER A 8 6.39 -38.39 -1.25
CA SER A 8 5.76 -37.32 -2.04
C SER A 8 4.24 -37.49 -2.03
N ARG A 9 3.54 -36.59 -1.34
CA ARG A 9 2.07 -36.59 -1.20
C ARG A 9 1.42 -35.97 -2.43
N ARG A 10 1.27 -36.77 -3.48
CA ARG A 10 0.55 -36.35 -4.69
C ARG A 10 -0.95 -36.23 -4.40
N THR A 11 -1.42 -35.01 -4.16
CA THR A 11 -2.85 -34.67 -4.15
C THR A 11 -3.42 -34.88 -5.55
N VAL A 12 -4.32 -35.85 -5.70
CA VAL A 12 -5.01 -36.16 -6.96
C VAL A 12 -6.49 -35.89 -6.79
N LEU A 13 -6.92 -34.67 -7.07
CA LEU A 13 -8.33 -34.32 -7.16
C LEU A 13 -8.89 -34.82 -8.50
N LYS A 14 -9.82 -35.80 -8.41
CA LYS A 14 -10.61 -36.31 -9.52
C LYS A 14 -12.08 -36.04 -9.27
N LEU A 15 -12.65 -35.07 -9.98
CA LEU A 15 -14.10 -34.84 -10.01
C LEU A 15 -14.61 -34.74 -11.46
N SER A 16 -15.00 -35.89 -11.98
CA SER A 16 -15.98 -36.02 -13.07
C SER A 16 -17.39 -35.85 -12.46
N ALA A 17 -18.50 -35.49 -13.12
CA ALA A 17 -18.85 -35.02 -14.47
C ALA A 17 -20.25 -34.33 -14.32
N VAL A 18 -20.88 -33.69 -15.30
CA VAL A 18 -21.69 -34.25 -16.41
C VAL A 18 -22.37 -33.06 -17.11
N ALA A 19 -22.59 -33.11 -18.44
CA ALA A 19 -23.34 -32.09 -19.20
C ALA A 19 -24.67 -32.63 -19.77
N ALA A 20 -25.71 -31.77 -19.86
CA ALA A 20 -26.72 -31.71 -20.95
C ALA A 20 -27.89 -30.68 -20.71
N VAL A 21 -27.88 -29.53 -21.43
CA VAL A 21 -28.74 -29.16 -22.61
C VAL A 21 -30.24 -29.62 -22.61
N PRO A 22 -31.26 -28.90 -23.19
CA PRO A 22 -31.33 -27.58 -23.91
C PRO A 22 -32.48 -26.59 -23.49
N ALA A 23 -32.59 -25.49 -24.28
CA ALA A 23 -33.82 -24.82 -24.79
C ALA A 23 -34.38 -23.57 -24.04
N ALA A 24 -34.98 -22.55 -24.71
CA ALA A 24 -35.07 -22.25 -26.16
C ALA A 24 -35.50 -20.80 -26.52
N LEU A 25 -34.99 -20.30 -27.66
CA LEU A 25 -35.58 -19.35 -28.64
C LEU A 25 -36.42 -18.13 -28.17
N ALA A 26 -35.78 -16.95 -28.16
CA ALA A 26 -36.24 -15.74 -28.89
C ALA A 26 -35.04 -14.76 -29.02
N GLY A 27 -34.82 -14.03 -30.11
CA GLY A 27 -35.60 -14.00 -31.35
C GLY A 27 -35.89 -12.61 -31.93
N CYS A 28 -35.01 -11.61 -31.74
CA CYS A 28 -35.00 -10.37 -32.53
C CYS A 28 -33.56 -9.91 -32.73
N ALA A 29 -33.12 -9.85 -33.99
CA ALA A 29 -32.04 -8.97 -34.39
C ALA A 29 -32.70 -7.67 -34.88
N ASP A 30 -32.12 -6.52 -34.55
CA ASP A 30 -32.37 -5.28 -35.28
C ASP A 30 -31.03 -4.55 -35.42
N GLU A 31 -30.71 -4.18 -36.64
CA GLU A 31 -29.42 -3.64 -37.08
C GLU A 31 -29.74 -2.31 -37.77
N GLY A 32 -29.29 -1.19 -37.20
CA GLY A 32 -29.68 0.14 -37.69
C GLY A 32 -28.80 1.27 -37.15
N PRO A 33 -27.92 1.85 -37.98
CA PRO A 33 -27.32 3.15 -37.69
C PRO A 33 -28.32 4.25 -38.02
N GLY A 34 -28.42 5.27 -37.15
CA GLY A 34 -29.28 6.44 -37.33
C GLY A 34 -28.53 7.70 -36.95
N GLU A 35 -28.04 8.40 -37.95
CA GLU A 35 -27.46 9.75 -37.82
C GLU A 35 -28.59 10.81 -37.76
N GLU A 36 -28.18 12.04 -37.45
CA GLU A 36 -28.87 13.33 -37.73
C GLU A 36 -29.90 13.88 -36.71
N GLU A 37 -29.43 14.90 -35.95
CA GLU A 37 -29.94 16.29 -35.79
C GLU A 37 -31.48 16.53 -35.90
N ASP A 38 -32.14 17.47 -35.20
CA ASP A 38 -31.76 18.86 -34.88
C ASP A 38 -32.75 19.43 -33.78
N PRO A 39 -33.15 20.73 -33.63
CA PRO A 39 -33.22 21.35 -32.29
C PRO A 39 -34.61 21.89 -31.88
N ASP A 40 -34.88 22.03 -30.58
CA ASP A 40 -35.96 22.91 -30.08
C ASP A 40 -35.63 23.45 -28.68
N ASP A 41 -35.00 24.64 -28.65
CA ASP A 41 -35.01 25.57 -27.52
C ASP A 41 -36.42 26.22 -27.44
N PRO A 42 -36.96 26.40 -26.24
CA PRO A 42 -37.09 27.79 -25.81
C PRO A 42 -36.67 28.02 -24.35
N ALA A 43 -35.80 29.01 -24.18
CA ALA A 43 -35.58 29.73 -22.93
C ALA A 43 -36.88 30.23 -22.26
N GLU A 44 -36.85 30.43 -20.94
CA GLU A 44 -36.84 31.73 -20.23
C GLU A 44 -36.75 31.40 -18.71
N GLU A 45 -35.63 31.72 -18.05
CA GLU A 45 -35.47 32.89 -17.17
C GLU A 45 -36.43 32.92 -15.97
N GLU A 46 -35.91 32.68 -14.75
CA GLU A 46 -36.27 33.42 -13.52
C GLU A 46 -35.10 33.32 -12.54
N ALA A 47 -34.72 34.43 -11.92
CA ALA A 47 -33.53 34.56 -11.07
C ALA A 47 -33.84 34.51 -9.56
N ASN A 48 -32.77 34.56 -8.75
CA ASN A 48 -32.56 35.34 -7.50
C ASN A 48 -32.14 34.54 -6.25
N GLY A 49 -31.20 35.13 -5.48
CA GLY A 49 -30.66 34.67 -4.18
C GLY A 49 -29.37 33.86 -4.34
N ASP A 50 -28.17 34.30 -3.98
CA ASP A 50 -27.74 35.43 -3.10
C ASP A 50 -28.27 35.30 -1.66
N ASP A 51 -27.58 34.48 -0.84
CA ASP A 51 -27.69 34.44 0.62
C ASP A 51 -26.40 33.84 1.23
N GLU A 52 -25.37 34.69 1.35
CA GLU A 52 -24.36 34.66 2.43
C GLU A 52 -24.37 36.07 3.05
N PRO A 53 -24.02 36.30 4.34
CA PRO A 53 -23.37 35.39 5.30
C PRO A 53 -24.14 35.34 6.65
N GLU A 54 -23.45 34.97 7.74
CA GLU A 54 -23.42 35.53 9.13
C GLU A 54 -22.89 34.38 10.02
N THR A 55 -21.61 34.35 10.39
CA THR A 55 -21.04 34.90 11.64
C THR A 55 -21.85 34.55 12.89
N GLU A 56 -21.38 33.56 13.65
CA GLU A 56 -21.66 33.44 15.09
C GLU A 56 -20.29 33.33 15.80
N GLU A 57 -20.00 34.32 16.64
CA GLU A 57 -18.78 34.44 17.42
C GLU A 57 -19.10 33.92 18.84
N ASP A 58 -18.70 32.68 19.16
CA ASP A 58 -18.83 32.17 20.53
C ASP A 58 -17.59 32.55 21.35
N GLU A 59 -17.73 33.65 22.10
CA GLU A 59 -16.75 34.21 23.04
C GLU A 59 -16.90 33.54 24.43
N ASP A 60 -16.19 32.44 24.69
CA ASP A 60 -16.07 31.89 26.06
C ASP A 60 -14.83 32.46 26.77
N GLU A 61 -15.03 33.60 27.44
CA GLU A 61 -14.11 34.16 28.44
C GLU A 61 -14.23 33.38 29.76
N ASP A 62 -13.18 32.68 30.20
CA ASP A 62 -13.04 32.23 31.59
C ASP A 62 -11.72 32.79 32.18
N GLU A 63 -11.87 33.57 33.26
CA GLU A 63 -10.83 34.43 33.85
C GLU A 63 -9.85 33.68 34.79
N ASP A 64 -8.67 34.29 34.96
CA ASP A 64 -7.53 33.92 35.82
C ASP A 64 -7.84 33.33 37.23
N ASP A 65 -7.00 32.39 37.69
CA ASP A 65 -6.60 32.28 39.11
C ASP A 65 -5.14 31.80 39.27
N GLU A 66 -4.22 32.77 39.37
CA GLU A 66 -3.08 32.85 40.30
C GLU A 66 -2.23 31.59 40.64
N ALA A 67 -0.95 31.60 40.24
CA ALA A 67 0.18 31.74 41.20
C ALA A 67 1.59 31.54 40.57
N PRO A 68 2.52 32.50 40.72
CA PRO A 68 3.96 32.29 40.51
C PRO A 68 4.77 32.43 41.81
N ALA A 69 5.49 31.37 42.24
CA ALA A 69 6.52 31.44 43.29
C ALA A 69 7.46 30.21 43.27
N ASP A 70 8.72 30.44 43.67
CA ASP A 70 9.75 29.45 44.07
C ASP A 70 10.24 28.44 42.99
N ASP A 71 11.50 28.00 42.98
CA ASP A 71 12.74 28.55 43.58
C ASP A 71 13.94 28.02 42.78
N GLU A 72 15.07 28.69 42.98
CA GLU A 72 16.31 28.66 42.22
C GLU A 72 17.13 27.33 42.23
N GLU A 73 18.02 27.22 41.23
CA GLU A 73 19.31 26.49 41.23
C GLU A 73 19.35 24.95 41.27
N GLU A 74 19.97 24.33 40.25
CA GLU A 74 21.34 23.78 40.38
C GLU A 74 22.01 23.67 39.00
N ASN A 75 23.30 24.03 38.91
CA ASN A 75 24.11 23.85 37.69
C ASN A 75 24.82 22.49 37.76
N GLY A 76 24.49 21.57 36.85
CA GLY A 76 25.17 20.29 36.65
C GLY A 76 25.81 20.23 35.27
N ASP A 77 26.99 20.84 35.14
CA ASP A 77 27.83 20.83 33.94
C ASP A 77 28.85 19.70 34.10
N GLU A 78 28.68 18.61 33.36
CA GLU A 78 29.64 17.49 33.28
C GLU A 78 29.57 16.87 31.87
N ASP A 79 30.38 17.42 30.96
CA ASP A 79 30.75 16.80 29.69
C ASP A 79 31.35 15.40 29.92
N GLU A 80 30.69 14.35 29.43
CA GLU A 80 31.35 13.06 29.18
C GLU A 80 31.15 12.65 27.71
N ASN A 81 32.24 12.75 26.94
CA ASN A 81 32.36 12.25 25.57
C ASN A 81 32.03 10.75 25.51
N GLU A 82 31.03 10.39 24.72
CA GLU A 82 31.04 9.12 23.98
C GLU A 82 31.04 9.48 22.49
N GLU A 83 32.27 9.62 21.95
CA GLU A 83 32.53 9.62 20.51
C GLU A 83 32.32 8.18 20.01
N ASP A 84 31.07 7.80 19.74
CA ASP A 84 30.79 6.59 18.98
C ASP A 84 31.12 6.85 17.51
N ASP A 85 32.37 6.54 17.16
CA ASP A 85 32.84 6.24 15.81
C ASP A 85 32.04 5.04 15.26
N ALA A 86 30.80 5.29 14.84
CA ALA A 86 30.08 4.44 13.88
C ALA A 86 30.66 4.68 12.48
N GLU A 87 31.93 4.32 12.30
CA GLU A 87 32.57 4.14 10.98
C GLU A 87 32.03 2.85 10.36
N ASP A 88 30.75 2.85 10.03
CA ASP A 88 30.09 1.81 9.25
C ASP A 88 30.04 2.24 7.78
N ASP A 89 31.22 2.16 7.14
CA ASP A 89 31.37 2.11 5.68
C ASP A 89 31.21 0.64 5.25
N GLU A 90 30.09 0.01 5.64
CA GLU A 90 29.64 -1.23 5.01
C GLU A 90 28.80 -0.82 3.78
N ASN A 91 29.28 -1.26 2.62
CA ASN A 91 28.80 -0.90 1.29
C ASN A 91 27.28 -1.12 1.19
N GLY A 92 26.51 -0.04 1.39
CA GLY A 92 25.11 -0.10 1.80
C GLY A 92 24.18 -0.84 0.85
N ASN A 93 23.95 -2.10 1.19
CA ASN A 93 22.67 -2.78 1.08
C ASN A 93 22.45 -3.53 2.40
N GLY A 94 21.19 -3.67 2.84
CA GLY A 94 20.86 -4.45 4.05
C GLY A 94 21.22 -5.94 3.89
N GLU A 95 21.20 -6.71 4.97
CA GLU A 95 21.17 -8.17 4.83
C GLU A 95 19.76 -8.56 4.34
N ALA A 96 19.65 -9.51 3.40
CA ALA A 96 18.37 -9.96 2.87
C ALA A 96 17.39 -10.41 3.97
N ILE A 97 16.12 -10.02 3.80
CA ILE A 97 15.01 -10.43 4.65
C ILE A 97 14.85 -11.96 4.55
N ASP A 98 14.83 -12.65 5.68
CA ASP A 98 14.65 -14.12 5.72
C ASP A 98 13.27 -14.50 5.14
N PRO A 99 13.18 -15.38 4.11
CA PRO A 99 11.93 -15.69 3.41
C PRO A 99 10.88 -16.43 4.25
N ASP A 100 11.22 -16.93 5.45
CA ASP A 100 10.22 -17.41 6.43
C ASP A 100 9.59 -16.23 7.24
N THR A 101 9.91 -14.96 6.93
CA THR A 101 9.42 -13.73 7.59
C THR A 101 8.39 -13.00 6.74
N GLU A 102 7.27 -12.60 7.36
CA GLU A 102 6.24 -11.75 6.73
C GLU A 102 6.70 -10.29 6.74
N ILE A 103 6.57 -9.62 5.58
CA ILE A 103 6.84 -8.19 5.43
C ILE A 103 5.53 -7.45 5.68
N GLU A 104 5.48 -6.56 6.66
CA GLU A 104 4.30 -5.75 7.00
C GLU A 104 4.55 -4.26 6.71
N LEU A 105 3.63 -3.61 5.98
CA LEU A 105 3.68 -2.18 5.61
C LEU A 105 2.39 -1.43 6.00
N ASP A 106 2.49 -0.15 6.37
CA ASP A 106 1.37 0.78 6.45
C ASP A 106 1.28 1.64 5.17
N GLY A 107 0.11 1.65 4.54
CA GLY A 107 -0.20 2.40 3.33
C GLY A 107 -0.68 3.81 3.65
N LEU A 108 0.22 4.78 3.56
CA LEU A 108 -0.07 6.20 3.71
C LEU A 108 0.22 6.95 2.41
N THR A 109 -0.66 7.87 2.00
CA THR A 109 -0.49 8.71 0.80
C THR A 109 0.84 9.47 0.68
N GLN A 110 1.57 9.62 1.80
CA GLN A 110 2.89 10.24 1.87
C GLN A 110 4.06 9.27 1.58
N ALA A 111 3.95 8.00 1.95
CA ALA A 111 4.95 6.94 1.81
C ALA A 111 4.35 5.58 2.25
N TRP A 112 4.93 4.46 1.84
CA TRP A 112 4.82 3.25 2.64
C TRP A 112 5.62 3.42 3.94
N GLU A 113 5.07 3.06 5.10
CA GLU A 113 5.83 2.99 6.36
C GLU A 113 6.05 1.51 6.71
N GLY A 114 7.28 1.08 6.99
CA GLY A 114 7.53 -0.31 7.40
C GLY A 114 7.02 -0.60 8.81
N LEU A 115 6.48 -1.80 9.03
CA LEU A 115 5.95 -2.26 10.34
C LEU A 115 6.64 -3.55 10.83
N ALA A 116 7.04 -4.43 9.93
CA ALA A 116 7.82 -5.63 10.23
C ALA A 116 8.54 -6.11 8.96
N PRO A 117 9.73 -6.75 9.05
CA PRO A 117 10.54 -7.00 10.26
C PRO A 117 11.08 -5.73 10.97
N ASP A 118 11.67 -5.91 12.17
CA ASP A 118 12.25 -4.82 13.00
C ASP A 118 13.32 -3.97 12.26
N GLU A 119 13.86 -4.47 11.13
CA GLU A 119 14.84 -3.78 10.28
C GLU A 119 14.23 -2.71 9.35
N ILE A 120 12.92 -2.79 9.05
CA ILE A 120 12.19 -1.77 8.27
C ILE A 120 11.20 -0.94 9.12
N ASP A 121 11.04 -1.26 10.41
CA ASP A 121 10.07 -0.61 11.31
C ASP A 121 10.25 0.91 11.37
N GLY A 122 9.20 1.65 10.99
CA GLY A 122 9.15 3.11 10.98
C GLY A 122 9.95 3.80 9.86
N GLU A 123 10.50 3.06 8.88
CA GLU A 123 11.18 3.64 7.73
C GLU A 123 10.20 4.00 6.61
N GLU A 124 10.40 5.14 5.94
CA GLU A 124 9.55 5.62 4.83
C GLU A 124 10.07 5.07 3.49
N ASN A 125 9.25 4.26 2.80
CA ASN A 125 9.56 3.53 1.57
C ASN A 125 10.86 2.69 1.69
N PRO A 126 10.96 1.76 2.67
CA PRO A 126 12.17 0.97 2.91
C PRO A 126 12.60 0.17 1.67
N THR A 127 13.90 0.03 1.44
CA THR A 127 14.40 -0.92 0.44
C THR A 127 14.17 -2.34 0.94
N LEU A 128 13.45 -3.16 0.16
CA LEU A 128 13.24 -4.57 0.47
C LEU A 128 14.36 -5.39 -0.18
N VAL A 129 15.25 -5.94 0.64
CA VAL A 129 16.33 -6.82 0.17
C VAL A 129 15.84 -8.27 0.20
N LEU A 130 15.81 -8.95 -0.95
CA LEU A 130 15.19 -10.26 -1.13
C LEU A 130 16.16 -11.26 -1.80
N GLU A 131 16.11 -12.54 -1.41
CA GLU A 131 16.95 -13.61 -2.02
C GLU A 131 16.40 -14.08 -3.39
N GLU A 132 17.24 -14.17 -4.43
CA GLU A 132 16.84 -14.64 -5.77
C GLU A 132 16.23 -16.06 -5.73
N GLY A 133 15.00 -16.19 -6.25
CA GLY A 133 14.31 -17.48 -6.42
C GLY A 133 13.63 -18.04 -5.17
N GLU A 134 13.62 -17.32 -4.05
CA GLU A 134 12.77 -17.62 -2.90
C GLU A 134 11.40 -16.92 -3.02
N SER A 135 10.49 -17.16 -2.07
CA SER A 135 9.10 -16.68 -2.07
C SER A 135 8.79 -15.88 -0.81
N TYR A 136 8.03 -14.79 -0.93
CA TYR A 136 7.73 -13.86 0.17
C TYR A 136 6.23 -13.55 0.28
N GLU A 137 5.77 -13.25 1.50
CA GLU A 137 4.42 -12.71 1.77
C GLU A 137 4.57 -11.23 2.19
N ILE A 138 4.00 -10.31 1.39
CA ILE A 138 3.98 -8.87 1.68
C ILE A 138 2.55 -8.49 2.09
N THR A 139 2.32 -8.29 3.38
CA THR A 139 1.05 -7.82 3.94
C THR A 139 1.10 -6.30 4.12
N TRP A 140 0.01 -5.62 3.77
CA TRP A 140 -0.13 -4.19 4.01
C TRP A 140 -1.48 -3.82 4.59
N VAL A 141 -1.48 -2.80 5.47
CA VAL A 141 -2.68 -2.19 6.05
C VAL A 141 -2.93 -0.82 5.42
N ASN A 142 -4.18 -0.42 5.27
CA ASN A 142 -4.53 0.94 4.84
C ASN A 142 -4.61 1.89 6.04
N GLY A 143 -3.59 2.70 6.29
CA GLY A 143 -3.52 3.56 7.47
C GLY A 143 -4.28 4.88 7.39
N ASP A 144 -4.65 5.35 6.19
CA ASP A 144 -5.25 6.69 5.99
C ASP A 144 -6.64 6.71 5.32
N GLY A 145 -7.19 5.55 4.96
CA GLY A 145 -8.50 5.41 4.32
C GLY A 145 -8.57 5.96 2.90
N VAL A 146 -7.43 6.17 2.24
CA VAL A 146 -7.36 6.52 0.81
C VAL A 146 -7.16 5.23 -0.01
N GLN A 147 -7.50 5.26 -1.29
CA GLN A 147 -7.39 4.08 -2.14
C GLN A 147 -5.93 3.74 -2.47
N HIS A 148 -5.48 2.55 -2.05
CA HIS A 148 -4.13 2.05 -2.29
C HIS A 148 -4.13 0.65 -2.92
N ASN A 149 -3.00 0.28 -3.52
CA ASN A 149 -2.62 -1.09 -3.92
C ASN A 149 -1.09 -1.22 -3.85
N ILE A 150 -0.56 -2.45 -3.86
CA ILE A 150 0.85 -2.72 -4.16
C ILE A 150 0.95 -3.31 -5.58
N GLU A 151 1.93 -2.85 -6.35
CA GLU A 151 2.40 -3.43 -7.62
C GLU A 151 3.91 -3.62 -7.55
N ILE A 152 4.41 -4.81 -7.87
CA ILE A 152 5.85 -5.05 -8.08
C ILE A 152 6.19 -4.73 -9.54
N ARG A 153 7.21 -3.90 -9.77
CA ARG A 153 7.57 -3.38 -11.10
C ARG A 153 9.05 -3.54 -11.44
N ASP A 154 9.32 -3.56 -12.75
CA ASP A 154 10.66 -3.62 -13.34
C ASP A 154 11.29 -2.22 -13.59
N ASP A 155 12.55 -2.21 -14.02
CA ASP A 155 13.32 -1.01 -14.45
C ASP A 155 12.63 -0.15 -15.53
N ASP A 156 11.76 -0.74 -16.36
CA ASP A 156 11.01 -0.05 -17.42
C ASP A 156 9.63 0.45 -16.90
N GLY A 157 9.25 0.08 -15.68
CA GLY A 157 8.01 0.44 -14.98
C GLY A 157 6.80 -0.43 -15.38
N GLU A 158 7.03 -1.60 -15.99
CA GLU A 158 5.98 -2.60 -16.24
C GLU A 158 5.81 -3.50 -14.99
N ILE A 159 4.62 -4.06 -14.78
CA ILE A 159 4.34 -4.96 -13.63
C ILE A 159 5.02 -6.31 -13.90
N VAL A 160 5.74 -6.83 -12.90
CA VAL A 160 6.38 -8.15 -12.95
C VAL A 160 5.30 -9.23 -12.82
N ASP A 161 5.22 -10.11 -13.83
CA ASP A 161 4.18 -11.13 -14.00
C ASP A 161 2.74 -10.60 -13.83
N ASP A 162 2.11 -10.89 -12.70
CA ASP A 162 0.78 -10.41 -12.27
C ASP A 162 0.84 -10.01 -10.77
N TYR A 163 2.01 -9.57 -10.26
CA TYR A 163 2.23 -9.24 -8.84
C TYR A 163 1.64 -7.88 -8.46
N GLU A 164 0.31 -7.83 -8.38
CA GLU A 164 -0.48 -6.68 -7.91
C GLU A 164 -1.58 -7.10 -6.90
N THR A 165 -1.93 -6.20 -5.97
CA THR A 165 -3.16 -6.36 -5.14
C THR A 165 -4.33 -5.59 -5.73
N ASP A 166 -5.57 -6.00 -5.42
CA ASP A 166 -6.75 -5.19 -5.73
C ASP A 166 -6.65 -3.80 -5.04
N LEU A 167 -7.30 -2.78 -5.61
CA LEU A 167 -7.41 -1.45 -5.00
C LEU A 167 -8.37 -1.48 -3.80
N MET A 168 -7.93 -0.97 -2.65
CA MET A 168 -8.64 -1.02 -1.37
C MET A 168 -8.68 0.36 -0.70
N ASP A 169 -9.85 0.76 -0.18
CA ASP A 169 -10.13 2.10 0.39
C ASP A 169 -10.76 2.10 1.80
N GLU A 170 -10.77 0.97 2.53
CA GLU A 170 -11.22 0.91 3.93
C GLU A 170 -10.03 1.04 4.91
N GLU A 171 -10.03 2.09 5.73
CA GLU A 171 -9.03 2.34 6.80
C GLU A 171 -8.97 1.16 7.77
N GLY A 172 -7.77 0.61 7.99
CA GLY A 172 -7.52 -0.56 8.83
C GLY A 172 -7.87 -1.92 8.21
N GLU A 173 -8.32 -1.97 6.94
CA GLU A 173 -8.38 -3.22 6.18
C GLU A 173 -6.95 -3.60 5.69
N THR A 174 -6.74 -4.89 5.40
CA THR A 174 -5.43 -5.46 5.06
C THR A 174 -5.50 -6.35 3.83
N GLN A 175 -4.48 -6.30 2.97
CA GLN A 175 -4.27 -7.27 1.90
C GLN A 175 -2.85 -7.86 1.95
N THR A 176 -2.70 -9.07 1.41
CA THR A 176 -1.41 -9.76 1.29
C THR A 176 -1.15 -10.06 -0.18
N LEU A 177 0.06 -9.74 -0.64
CA LEU A 177 0.61 -10.14 -1.92
C LEU A 177 1.52 -11.36 -1.72
N GLU A 178 1.18 -12.49 -2.35
CA GLU A 178 2.04 -13.67 -2.41
C GLU A 178 3.01 -13.52 -3.60
N VAL A 179 4.32 -13.42 -3.34
CA VAL A 179 5.38 -13.45 -4.37
C VAL A 179 5.91 -14.88 -4.47
N ASP A 180 5.57 -15.59 -5.55
CA ASP A 180 5.85 -17.03 -5.74
C ASP A 180 7.35 -17.33 -6.01
N GLU A 181 8.07 -16.41 -6.69
CA GLU A 181 9.48 -16.52 -7.07
C GLU A 181 10.05 -15.11 -7.30
N VAL A 182 11.05 -14.68 -6.51
CA VAL A 182 11.79 -13.42 -6.71
C VAL A 182 12.75 -13.54 -7.89
N THR A 183 12.83 -12.50 -8.74
CA THR A 183 13.65 -12.50 -9.97
C THR A 183 14.46 -11.21 -10.12
N ASP A 184 15.54 -11.26 -10.92
CA ASP A 184 16.38 -10.09 -11.27
C ASP A 184 15.66 -9.02 -12.12
N GLU A 185 14.37 -9.21 -12.40
CA GLU A 185 13.49 -8.25 -13.09
C GLU A 185 12.73 -7.34 -12.10
N MET A 186 12.73 -7.63 -10.79
CA MET A 186 12.06 -6.83 -9.76
C MET A 186 12.94 -5.64 -9.31
N ALA A 187 12.38 -4.42 -9.32
CA ALA A 187 13.12 -3.19 -9.00
C ALA A 187 12.39 -2.25 -8.01
N GLU A 188 11.06 -2.16 -8.08
CA GLU A 188 10.28 -1.24 -7.23
C GLU A 188 8.96 -1.89 -6.76
N TYR A 189 8.49 -1.52 -5.56
CA TYR A 189 7.11 -1.75 -5.13
C TYR A 189 6.35 -0.41 -5.01
N VAL A 190 5.20 -0.32 -5.67
CA VAL A 190 4.56 0.96 -6.00
C VAL A 190 3.05 0.94 -5.75
N CYS A 191 2.51 2.03 -5.20
CA CYS A 191 1.06 2.29 -5.24
C CYS A 191 0.69 3.06 -6.51
N ALA A 192 -0.09 2.47 -7.42
CA ALA A 192 -0.38 3.11 -8.71
C ALA A 192 -1.10 4.47 -8.62
N PRO A 193 -2.12 4.67 -7.75
CA PRO A 193 -2.70 5.98 -7.50
C PRO A 193 -1.70 7.03 -6.95
N HIS A 194 -0.63 6.59 -6.29
CA HIS A 194 0.29 7.42 -5.50
C HIS A 194 1.77 7.25 -5.89
N ALA A 195 2.04 6.87 -7.14
CA ALA A 195 3.38 6.59 -7.69
C ALA A 195 4.33 7.82 -7.79
N GLY A 196 4.05 8.90 -7.06
CA GLY A 196 4.96 10.02 -6.85
C GLY A 196 5.44 10.18 -5.39
N THR A 197 4.96 9.31 -4.49
CA THR A 197 5.25 9.33 -3.03
C THR A 197 5.39 7.94 -2.43
N MET A 198 4.55 6.99 -2.85
CA MET A 198 4.53 5.60 -2.37
C MET A 198 5.26 4.68 -3.38
N VAL A 199 6.58 4.73 -3.32
CA VAL A 199 7.52 4.00 -4.19
C VAL A 199 8.71 3.62 -3.31
N GLY A 200 8.90 2.32 -3.07
CA GLY A 200 10.10 1.78 -2.43
C GLY A 200 10.87 0.85 -3.38
N GLU A 201 12.14 0.67 -3.08
CA GLU A 201 13.10 -0.09 -3.90
C GLU A 201 13.11 -1.57 -3.51
N ILE A 202 13.45 -2.44 -4.46
CA ILE A 202 13.71 -3.87 -4.25
C ILE A 202 15.15 -4.14 -4.70
N GLU A 203 16.00 -4.67 -3.82
CA GLU A 203 17.31 -5.22 -4.20
C GLU A 203 17.25 -6.76 -4.12
N VAL A 204 17.84 -7.43 -5.11
CA VAL A 204 17.81 -8.90 -5.25
C VAL A 204 19.24 -9.46 -5.16
N GLU A 205 19.47 -10.41 -4.24
CA GLU A 205 20.79 -11.01 -3.92
C GLU A 205 20.99 -12.46 -4.39
#